data_AF-A0A519KZ43-F1
#
_entry.id   AF-A0A519KZ43-F1
#
_cell.length_a   1.000
_cell.length_b   1.000
_cell.length_c   1.000
_cell.angle_alpha   90.00
_cell.angle_beta   90.00
_cell.angle_gamma   90.00
#
_symmetry.space_group_name_H-M   'P 1'
#
loop_
_entity.id
_entity.type
_entity.pdbx_description
1 polymer ?
#
loop_
_entity_poly.entity_id
_entity_poly.type
_entity_poly.pdbx_seq_one_letter_code
_entity_poly.pdbx_strand_id
1 'polypeptide(L)'
;MSKTLTRYCALALLVILSLSIQSCAEPADKFFGIAILNTNTITDFATPTLAKHINDETTEFPDIPSSKKNGDEAVKMVQNNILYMEKSLNDIKALNANSDDRKAIKEKSLALYEFVIPIYKNEYINYAKLCDTKADQAKKDELELLIEQKYGAKFEMMYTDLVNIGKAFAEKNNLNVDWK
;
A
#
# COMPACT_ATOMS: atom_id res chain seq x y z
N MET A 1 -16.27 -9.68 60.04
CA MET A 1 -16.02 -8.46 59.26
C MET A 1 -14.89 -8.60 58.23
N SER A 2 -13.81 -9.33 58.51
CA SER A 2 -12.67 -9.50 57.57
C SER A 2 -13.02 -10.21 56.25
N LYS A 3 -13.78 -11.33 56.27
CA LYS A 3 -14.09 -12.13 55.06
C LYS A 3 -14.95 -11.40 54.01
N THR A 4 -15.82 -10.48 54.44
CA THR A 4 -16.66 -9.67 53.54
C THR A 4 -15.84 -8.61 52.84
N LEU A 5 -14.91 -7.94 53.55
CA LEU A 5 -14.02 -6.93 52.99
C LEU A 5 -13.09 -7.51 51.91
N THR A 6 -12.55 -8.72 52.15
CA THR A 6 -11.71 -9.43 51.17
C THR A 6 -12.46 -9.83 49.89
N ARG A 7 -13.75 -10.20 50.01
CA ARG A 7 -14.60 -10.53 48.86
C ARG A 7 -14.90 -9.32 47.96
N TYR A 8 -15.15 -8.15 48.55
CA TYR A 8 -15.38 -6.92 47.78
C TYR A 8 -14.10 -6.41 47.12
N CYS A 9 -12.94 -6.53 47.78
CA CYS A 9 -11.64 -6.21 47.17
C CYS A 9 -11.31 -7.13 45.99
N ALA A 10 -11.60 -8.44 46.09
CA ALA A 10 -11.36 -9.38 45.00
C ALA A 10 -12.25 -9.11 43.78
N LEU A 11 -13.52 -8.77 43.99
CA LEU A 11 -14.45 -8.37 42.92
C LEU A 11 -14.04 -7.05 42.26
N ALA A 12 -13.61 -6.06 43.05
CA ALA A 12 -13.09 -4.80 42.52
C ALA A 12 -11.81 -5.00 41.69
N LEU A 13 -10.89 -5.86 42.14
CA LEU A 13 -9.67 -6.19 41.39
C LEU A 13 -9.98 -6.88 40.06
N LEU A 14 -11.02 -7.72 40.00
CA LEU A 14 -11.45 -8.43 38.79
C LEU A 14 -12.12 -7.49 37.77
N VAL A 15 -12.86 -6.48 38.24
CA VAL A 15 -13.46 -5.42 37.39
C VAL A 15 -12.39 -4.44 36.90
N ILE A 16 -11.37 -4.13 37.70
CA ILE A 16 -10.24 -3.30 37.27
C ILE A 16 -9.37 -4.05 36.26
N LEU A 17 -9.14 -5.36 36.44
CA LEU A 17 -8.41 -6.17 35.46
C LEU A 17 -9.16 -6.32 34.13
N SER A 18 -10.50 -6.38 34.15
CA SER A 18 -11.30 -6.52 32.91
C SER A 18 -11.35 -5.23 32.08
N LEU A 19 -11.18 -4.06 32.72
CA LEU A 19 -11.03 -2.78 32.01
C LEU A 19 -9.65 -2.61 31.35
N SER A 20 -8.64 -3.35 31.83
CA SER A 20 -7.25 -3.27 31.33
C SER A 20 -6.97 -4.07 30.05
N ILE A 21 -7.95 -4.82 29.53
CA ILE A 21 -7.79 -5.63 28.30
C ILE A 21 -8.34 -4.90 27.06
N GLN A 22 -8.71 -3.62 27.16
CA GLN A 22 -8.88 -2.80 25.97
C GLN A 22 -7.48 -2.51 25.40
N SER A 23 -7.00 -3.43 24.57
CA SER A 23 -5.88 -3.19 23.67
C SER A 23 -6.17 -1.89 22.92
N CYS A 24 -5.39 -0.83 23.21
CA CYS A 24 -5.46 0.42 22.49
C CYS A 24 -5.13 0.14 21.03
N ALA A 25 -6.15 0.05 20.18
CA ALA A 25 -5.95 0.15 18.75
C ALA A 25 -5.50 1.57 18.39
N GLU A 26 -4.75 1.71 17.31
CA GLU A 26 -4.43 3.03 16.81
C GLU A 26 -5.71 3.83 16.45
N PRO A 27 -5.65 5.17 16.54
CA PRO A 27 -6.69 6.05 16.03
C PRO A 27 -7.16 5.67 14.62
N ALA A 28 -8.44 5.89 14.33
CA ALA A 28 -9.06 5.46 13.08
C ALA A 28 -8.41 6.10 11.84
N ASP A 29 -8.04 7.37 11.93
CA ASP A 29 -7.28 8.12 10.93
C ASP A 29 -5.90 7.49 10.66
N LYS A 30 -5.16 7.11 11.71
CA LYS A 30 -3.86 6.43 11.56
C LYS A 30 -4.00 5.06 10.90
N PHE A 31 -4.99 4.27 11.33
CA PHE A 31 -5.28 2.97 10.72
C PHE A 31 -5.63 3.14 9.24
N PHE A 32 -6.54 4.07 8.93
CA PHE A 32 -6.98 4.36 7.57
C PHE A 32 -5.84 4.84 6.69
N GLY A 33 -4.97 5.71 7.21
CA GLY A 33 -3.79 6.19 6.50
C GLY A 33 -2.86 5.04 6.08
N ILE A 34 -2.55 4.14 7.02
CA ILE A 34 -1.61 3.04 6.77
C ILE A 34 -2.23 1.97 5.86
N ALA A 35 -3.48 1.58 6.11
CA ALA A 35 -4.09 0.44 5.42
C ALA A 35 -4.77 0.79 4.10
N ILE A 36 -5.17 2.06 3.90
CA ILE A 36 -5.94 2.50 2.72
C ILE A 36 -5.20 3.61 1.99
N LEU A 37 -4.90 4.76 2.60
CA LEU A 37 -4.32 5.89 1.84
C LEU A 37 -2.95 5.58 1.21
N ASN A 38 -2.11 4.77 1.87
CA ASN A 38 -0.82 4.36 1.30
C ASN A 38 -0.97 3.61 -0.04
N THR A 39 -2.13 3.00 -0.34
CA THR A 39 -2.34 2.31 -1.63
C THR A 39 -2.50 3.30 -2.79
N ASN A 40 -2.64 4.60 -2.52
CA ASN A 40 -2.61 5.63 -3.56
C ASN A 40 -1.25 5.70 -4.27
N THR A 41 -0.17 5.18 -3.67
CA THR A 41 1.13 5.13 -4.35
C THR A 41 1.22 4.06 -5.44
N ILE A 42 0.21 3.21 -5.57
CA ILE A 42 0.17 2.11 -6.56
C ILE A 42 -1.06 2.18 -7.47
N THR A 43 -1.78 3.30 -7.51
CA THR A 43 -2.99 3.47 -8.34
C THR A 43 -2.73 3.29 -9.83
N ASP A 44 -1.54 3.65 -10.28
CA ASP A 44 -1.15 3.57 -11.69
C ASP A 44 -0.71 2.15 -12.10
N PHE A 45 -0.75 1.18 -11.17
CA PHE A 45 -0.32 -0.19 -11.43
C PHE A 45 -1.05 -0.81 -12.63
N ALA A 46 -0.28 -1.46 -13.50
CA ALA A 46 -0.75 -2.10 -14.72
C ALA A 46 -1.52 -1.15 -15.66
N THR A 47 -1.16 0.13 -15.66
CA THR A 47 -1.67 1.14 -16.62
C THR A 47 -0.54 1.74 -17.46
N PRO A 48 -0.87 2.32 -18.63
CA PRO A 48 0.08 3.09 -19.42
C PRO A 48 0.71 4.27 -18.69
N THR A 49 0.01 4.83 -17.70
CA THR A 49 0.51 5.95 -16.89
C THR A 49 1.79 5.59 -16.15
N LEU A 50 1.84 4.41 -15.51
CA LEU A 50 3.05 3.96 -14.81
C LEU A 50 4.20 3.67 -15.78
N ALA A 51 3.91 3.02 -16.91
CA ALA A 51 4.91 2.75 -17.94
C ALA A 51 5.52 4.05 -18.49
N LYS A 52 4.68 5.07 -18.68
CA LYS A 52 5.11 6.42 -19.05
C LYS A 52 5.98 7.06 -17.95
N HIS A 53 5.54 7.04 -16.69
CA HIS A 53 6.32 7.62 -15.58
C HIS A 53 7.71 6.99 -15.48
N ILE A 54 7.83 5.66 -15.61
CA ILE A 54 9.12 4.96 -15.57
C ILE A 54 10.00 5.38 -16.76
N ASN A 55 9.43 5.50 -17.96
CA ASN A 55 10.19 5.91 -19.15
C ASN A 55 10.58 7.41 -19.10
N ASP A 56 9.75 8.26 -18.50
CA ASP A 56 10.03 9.70 -18.37
C ASP A 56 11.30 9.94 -17.54
N GLU A 57 11.63 9.07 -16.58
CA GLU A 57 12.88 9.14 -15.78
C GLU A 57 14.14 9.13 -16.64
N THR A 58 14.08 8.58 -17.86
CA THR A 58 15.23 8.49 -18.78
C THR A 58 15.25 9.60 -19.83
N THR A 59 14.32 10.55 -19.75
CA THR A 59 14.23 11.64 -20.73
C THR A 59 15.39 12.62 -20.55
N GLU A 60 16.09 12.88 -21.64
CA GLU A 60 17.17 13.87 -21.75
C GLU A 60 16.74 14.99 -22.69
N PHE A 61 17.08 16.23 -22.34
CA PHE A 61 16.85 17.40 -23.17
C PHE A 61 18.19 17.93 -23.68
N PRO A 62 18.40 18.06 -25.01
CA PRO A 62 19.67 18.47 -25.59
C PRO A 62 20.24 19.78 -25.02
N ASP A 63 19.35 20.72 -24.69
CA ASP A 63 19.71 22.06 -24.24
C ASP A 63 19.77 22.20 -22.70
N ILE A 64 19.55 21.11 -21.95
CA ILE A 64 19.57 21.10 -20.48
C ILE A 64 20.63 20.10 -20.00
N PRO A 65 21.87 20.52 -19.72
CA PRO A 65 22.95 19.62 -19.29
C PRO A 65 22.63 18.81 -18.03
N SER A 66 21.82 19.35 -17.11
CA SER A 66 21.38 18.66 -15.89
C SER A 66 20.36 17.54 -16.14
N SER A 67 19.82 17.44 -17.35
CA SER A 67 18.91 16.35 -17.73
C SER A 67 19.64 15.07 -18.13
N LYS A 68 20.97 15.10 -18.30
CA LYS A 68 21.77 13.93 -18.68
C LYS A 68 21.62 12.81 -17.65
N LYS A 69 21.45 11.59 -18.15
CA LYS A 69 21.15 10.39 -17.38
C LYS A 69 22.35 9.43 -17.40
N ASN A 70 22.49 8.68 -16.32
CA ASN A 70 23.54 7.69 -16.12
C ASN A 70 23.13 6.31 -16.67
N GLY A 71 21.86 6.13 -17.04
CA GLY A 71 21.33 4.86 -17.54
C GLY A 71 20.96 3.90 -16.41
N ASP A 72 20.53 4.43 -15.28
CA ASP A 72 20.02 3.64 -14.15
C ASP A 72 18.87 4.33 -13.38
N GLU A 73 18.35 5.44 -13.92
CA GLU A 73 17.34 6.27 -13.26
C GLU A 73 15.99 5.57 -13.17
N ALA A 74 15.54 4.91 -14.23
CA ALA A 74 14.28 4.17 -14.21
C ALA A 74 14.36 2.99 -13.23
N VAL A 75 15.47 2.24 -13.25
CA VAL A 75 15.67 1.12 -12.31
C VAL A 75 15.69 1.63 -10.86
N LYS A 76 16.40 2.73 -10.58
CA LYS A 76 16.41 3.34 -9.22
C LYS A 76 15.02 3.78 -8.78
N MET A 77 14.24 4.39 -9.66
CA MET A 77 12.87 4.80 -9.36
C MET A 77 12.01 3.58 -8.96
N VAL A 78 12.05 2.52 -9.76
CA VAL A 78 11.31 1.27 -9.47
C VAL A 78 11.80 0.61 -8.18
N GLN A 79 13.12 0.59 -7.92
CA GLN A 79 13.67 0.06 -6.66
C GLN A 79 13.20 0.85 -5.44
N ASN A 80 13.17 2.18 -5.53
CA ASN A 80 12.65 3.03 -4.44
C ASN A 80 11.17 2.77 -4.18
N ASN A 81 10.37 2.58 -5.23
CA ASN A 81 8.97 2.19 -5.10
C ASN A 81 8.83 0.83 -4.39
N ILE A 82 9.66 -0.16 -4.75
CA ILE A 82 9.70 -1.48 -4.09
C ILE A 82 9.98 -1.31 -2.59
N LEU A 83 10.99 -0.53 -2.21
CA LEU A 83 11.32 -0.29 -0.80
C LEU A 83 10.16 0.36 -0.05
N TYR A 84 9.48 1.32 -0.66
CA TYR A 84 8.30 1.94 -0.06
C TYR A 84 7.16 0.93 0.10
N MET A 85 6.87 0.10 -0.91
CA MET A 85 5.84 -0.93 -0.83
C MET A 85 6.14 -1.99 0.25
N GLU A 86 7.41 -2.41 0.38
CA GLU A 86 7.83 -3.33 1.44
C GLU A 86 7.67 -2.72 2.83
N LYS A 87 8.00 -1.44 2.97
CA LYS A 87 7.73 -0.70 4.21
C LYS A 87 6.23 -0.65 4.51
N SER A 88 5.39 -0.27 3.54
CA SER A 88 3.94 -0.23 3.69
C SER A 88 3.37 -1.60 4.08
N LEU A 89 3.82 -2.68 3.44
CA LEU A 89 3.43 -4.04 3.80
C LEU A 89 3.76 -4.37 5.26
N ASN A 90 4.95 -3.99 5.73
CA ASN A 90 5.35 -4.20 7.12
C ASN A 90 4.55 -3.35 8.11
N ASP A 91 4.28 -2.09 7.76
CA ASP A 91 3.45 -1.20 8.58
C ASP A 91 2.02 -1.75 8.72
N ILE A 92 1.44 -2.27 7.63
CA ILE A 92 0.13 -2.92 7.64
C ILE A 92 0.15 -4.18 8.51
N LYS A 93 1.18 -5.02 8.39
CA LYS A 93 1.34 -6.22 9.25
C LYS A 93 1.35 -5.84 10.74
N ALA A 94 1.92 -4.69 11.09
CA ALA A 94 1.99 -4.20 12.47
C ALA A 94 0.68 -3.58 13.00
N LEU A 95 -0.30 -3.27 12.15
CA LEU A 95 -1.57 -2.67 12.58
C LEU A 95 -2.37 -3.59 13.51
N ASN A 96 -3.07 -2.99 14.47
CA ASN A 96 -4.00 -3.69 15.34
C ASN A 96 -5.39 -3.77 14.69
N ALA A 97 -5.85 -5.00 14.45
CA ALA A 97 -7.14 -5.27 13.84
C ALA A 97 -8.12 -5.86 14.87
N ASN A 98 -8.51 -5.02 15.84
CA ASN A 98 -9.36 -5.43 16.98
C ASN A 98 -10.86 -5.45 16.67
N SER A 99 -11.28 -5.05 15.48
CA SER A 99 -12.66 -5.07 14.98
C SER A 99 -12.74 -5.71 13.60
N ASP A 100 -13.91 -6.21 13.22
CA ASP A 100 -14.06 -7.00 11.98
C ASP A 100 -13.84 -6.15 10.72
N ASP A 101 -14.21 -4.86 10.74
CA ASP A 101 -13.89 -3.92 9.66
C ASP A 101 -12.37 -3.72 9.51
N ARG A 102 -11.64 -3.53 10.61
CA ARG A 102 -10.17 -3.41 10.61
C ARG A 102 -9.49 -4.70 10.13
N LYS A 103 -10.01 -5.87 10.50
CA LYS A 103 -9.48 -7.16 10.01
C LYS A 103 -9.64 -7.28 8.50
N ALA A 104 -10.85 -7.03 7.99
CA ALA A 104 -11.14 -7.09 6.57
C ALA A 104 -10.28 -6.10 5.75
N ILE A 105 -10.13 -4.87 6.24
CA ILE A 105 -9.27 -3.85 5.61
C ILE A 105 -7.81 -4.30 5.60
N LYS A 106 -7.30 -4.74 6.76
CA LYS A 106 -5.91 -5.20 6.89
C LYS A 106 -5.64 -6.37 5.94
N GLU A 107 -6.51 -7.37 5.90
CA GLU A 107 -6.38 -8.56 5.03
C GLU A 107 -6.35 -8.18 3.54
N LYS A 108 -7.27 -7.32 3.08
CA LYS A 108 -7.29 -6.87 1.68
C LYS A 108 -6.09 -6.01 1.32
N SER A 109 -5.65 -5.14 2.23
CA SER A 109 -4.47 -4.31 2.03
C SER A 109 -3.19 -5.15 1.94
N LEU A 110 -3.02 -6.15 2.82
CA LEU A 110 -1.93 -7.12 2.74
C LEU A 110 -1.93 -7.86 1.41
N ALA A 111 -3.08 -8.42 1.01
CA ALA A 111 -3.21 -9.17 -0.23
C ALA A 111 -2.85 -8.31 -1.46
N LEU A 112 -3.25 -7.03 -1.47
CA LEU A 112 -2.92 -6.09 -2.54
C LEU A 112 -1.41 -5.86 -2.66
N TYR A 113 -0.72 -5.57 -1.55
CA TYR A 113 0.73 -5.37 -1.57
C TYR A 113 1.50 -6.65 -1.90
N GLU A 114 1.08 -7.79 -1.36
CA GLU A 114 1.66 -9.10 -1.67
C GLU A 114 1.49 -9.49 -3.15
N PHE A 115 0.43 -9.00 -3.80
CA PHE A 115 0.22 -9.17 -5.23
C PHE A 115 1.15 -8.29 -6.08
N VAL A 116 1.27 -7.00 -5.77
CA VAL A 116 2.01 -6.05 -6.64
C VAL A 116 3.53 -6.11 -6.47
N ILE A 117 4.04 -6.31 -5.25
CA ILE A 117 5.49 -6.31 -4.98
C ILE A 117 6.29 -7.28 -5.87
N PRO A 118 5.91 -8.57 -6.03
CA PRO A 118 6.66 -9.48 -6.89
C PRO A 118 6.61 -9.06 -8.38
N ILE A 119 5.57 -8.36 -8.81
CA ILE A 119 5.43 -7.88 -10.19
C ILE A 119 6.36 -6.69 -10.40
N TYR A 120 6.46 -5.78 -9.43
CA TYR A 120 7.46 -4.72 -9.46
C TYR A 120 8.89 -5.26 -9.50
N LYS A 121 9.22 -6.24 -8.65
CA LYS A 121 10.55 -6.84 -8.57
C LYS A 121 10.99 -7.56 -9.86
N ASN A 122 10.03 -8.00 -10.67
CA ASN A 122 10.29 -8.74 -11.90
C ASN A 122 9.99 -7.86 -13.12
N GLU A 123 8.72 -7.73 -13.46
CA GLU A 123 8.24 -7.16 -14.72
C GLU A 123 8.60 -5.68 -14.84
N TYR A 124 8.36 -4.87 -13.79
CA TYR A 124 8.69 -3.44 -13.85
C TYR A 124 10.19 -3.16 -13.75
N ILE A 125 10.97 -3.99 -13.07
CA ILE A 125 12.44 -3.91 -13.13
C ILE A 125 12.93 -4.22 -14.55
N ASN A 126 12.33 -5.19 -15.24
CA ASN A 126 12.68 -5.48 -16.64
C ASN A 126 12.28 -4.33 -17.57
N TYR A 127 11.09 -3.76 -17.41
CA TYR A 127 10.65 -2.60 -18.16
C TYR A 127 11.57 -1.38 -17.92
N ALA A 128 11.93 -1.11 -16.67
CA ALA A 128 12.86 -0.04 -16.32
C ALA A 128 14.23 -0.21 -16.99
N LYS A 129 14.77 -1.43 -17.02
CA LYS A 129 16.02 -1.71 -17.76
C LYS A 129 15.91 -1.42 -19.25
N LEU A 130 14.76 -1.70 -19.87
CA LEU A 130 14.53 -1.34 -21.28
C LEU A 130 14.54 0.17 -21.48
N CYS A 131 13.98 0.93 -20.53
CA CYS A 131 14.01 2.39 -20.54
C CYS A 131 15.45 2.91 -20.41
N ASP A 132 16.18 2.46 -19.39
CA ASP A 132 17.54 2.89 -19.09
C ASP A 132 18.53 2.59 -20.22
N THR A 133 18.33 1.45 -20.91
CA THR A 133 19.15 1.04 -22.07
C THR A 133 18.69 1.66 -23.39
N LYS A 134 17.68 2.54 -23.36
CA LYS A 134 17.08 3.18 -24.55
C LYS A 134 16.68 2.15 -25.62
N ALA A 135 16.11 1.02 -25.19
CA ALA A 135 15.66 -0.04 -26.08
C ALA A 135 14.53 0.42 -27.01
N ASP A 136 14.33 -0.34 -28.10
CA ASP A 136 13.28 -0.09 -29.09
C ASP A 136 11.91 0.07 -28.45
N GLN A 137 11.14 1.07 -28.87
CA GLN A 137 9.81 1.36 -28.32
C GLN A 137 8.87 0.15 -28.38
N ALA A 138 8.90 -0.61 -29.48
CA ALA A 138 8.09 -1.82 -29.63
C ALA A 138 8.30 -2.86 -28.51
N LYS A 139 9.53 -3.00 -27.97
CA LYS A 139 9.82 -3.92 -26.87
C LYS A 139 9.24 -3.43 -25.54
N LYS A 140 9.22 -2.10 -25.35
CA LYS A 140 8.63 -1.47 -24.16
C LYS A 140 7.10 -1.63 -24.22
N ASP A 141 6.49 -1.31 -25.37
CA ASP A 141 5.05 -1.43 -25.59
C ASP A 141 4.56 -2.89 -25.43
N GLU A 142 5.32 -3.86 -25.93
CA GLU A 142 5.01 -5.29 -25.76
C GLU A 142 4.97 -5.69 -24.28
N LEU A 143 5.99 -5.30 -23.50
CA LEU A 143 6.04 -5.64 -22.08
C LEU A 143 4.97 -4.89 -21.26
N GLU A 144 4.72 -3.62 -21.57
CA GLU A 144 3.63 -2.84 -20.98
C GLU A 144 2.27 -3.55 -21.18
N LEU A 145 1.95 -3.91 -22.42
CA LEU A 145 0.70 -4.59 -22.76
C LEU A 145 0.58 -5.95 -22.06
N LEU A 146 1.68 -6.71 -21.97
CA LEU A 146 1.71 -7.99 -21.25
C LEU A 146 1.40 -7.81 -19.75
N ILE A 147 1.94 -6.77 -19.11
CA ILE A 147 1.67 -6.46 -17.70
C ILE A 147 0.20 -6.07 -17.51
N GLU A 148 -0.33 -5.18 -18.35
CA GLU A 148 -1.72 -4.74 -18.32
C GLU A 148 -2.68 -5.93 -18.44
N GLN A 149 -2.52 -6.75 -19.49
CA GLN A 149 -3.41 -7.88 -19.76
C GLN A 149 -3.34 -8.95 -18.67
N LYS A 150 -2.17 -9.18 -18.07
CA LYS A 150 -1.97 -10.25 -17.09
C LYS A 150 -2.43 -9.86 -15.69
N TYR A 151 -2.31 -8.58 -15.32
CA TYR A 151 -2.47 -8.16 -13.92
C TYR A 151 -3.50 -7.04 -13.70
N GLY A 152 -3.82 -6.24 -14.73
CA GLY A 152 -4.65 -5.03 -14.60
C GLY A 152 -6.02 -5.29 -14.00
N ALA A 153 -6.82 -6.16 -14.63
CA ALA A 153 -8.17 -6.48 -14.15
C ALA A 153 -8.20 -7.03 -12.71
N LYS A 154 -7.20 -7.85 -12.35
CA LYS A 154 -7.10 -8.41 -10.99
C LYS A 154 -6.73 -7.32 -9.98
N PHE A 155 -5.79 -6.44 -10.32
CA PHE A 155 -5.44 -5.31 -9.48
C PHE A 155 -6.64 -4.39 -9.25
N GLU A 156 -7.33 -3.98 -10.31
CA GLU A 156 -8.48 -3.07 -10.24
C GLU A 156 -9.57 -3.62 -9.31
N MET A 157 -9.88 -4.91 -9.44
CA MET A 157 -10.82 -5.59 -8.54
C MET A 157 -10.34 -5.54 -7.08
N MET A 158 -9.09 -5.90 -6.80
CA MET A 158 -8.55 -5.90 -5.43
C MET A 158 -8.48 -4.50 -4.81
N TYR A 159 -8.09 -3.51 -5.61
CA TYR A 159 -8.00 -2.10 -5.21
C TYR A 159 -9.39 -1.53 -4.94
N THR A 160 -10.34 -1.73 -5.85
CA THR A 160 -11.73 -1.27 -5.72
C THR A 160 -12.40 -1.87 -4.49
N ASP A 161 -12.21 -3.17 -4.26
CA ASP A 161 -12.69 -3.85 -3.06
C ASP A 161 -12.19 -3.19 -1.77
N LEU A 162 -10.88 -2.92 -1.70
CA LEU A 162 -10.26 -2.26 -0.54
C LEU A 162 -10.78 -0.84 -0.35
N VAL A 163 -10.86 -0.06 -1.43
CA VAL A 163 -11.37 1.33 -1.39
C VAL A 163 -12.83 1.36 -0.93
N ASN A 164 -13.67 0.44 -1.39
CA ASN A 164 -15.08 0.40 -1.01
C ASN A 164 -15.28 0.15 0.49
N ILE A 165 -14.56 -0.81 1.07
CA ILE A 165 -14.62 -1.01 2.53
C ILE A 165 -13.94 0.12 3.31
N GLY A 166 -12.96 0.78 2.69
CA GLY A 166 -12.33 1.98 3.23
C GLY A 166 -13.32 3.14 3.32
N LYS A 167 -14.13 3.37 2.28
CA LYS A 167 -15.20 4.38 2.29
C LYS A 167 -16.17 4.16 3.45
N ALA A 168 -16.67 2.93 3.60
CA ALA A 168 -17.56 2.58 4.72
C ALA A 168 -16.90 2.80 6.09
N PHE A 169 -15.61 2.48 6.23
CA PHE A 169 -14.87 2.72 7.47
C PHE A 169 -14.68 4.22 7.75
N ALA A 170 -14.35 5.01 6.73
CA ALA A 170 -14.18 6.45 6.85
C ALA A 170 -15.48 7.13 7.30
N GLU A 171 -16.61 6.77 6.69
CA GLU A 171 -17.94 7.26 7.08
C GLU A 171 -18.27 6.90 8.54
N LYS A 172 -18.11 5.63 8.92
CA LYS A 172 -18.37 5.13 10.28
C LYS A 172 -17.54 5.85 11.35
N ASN A 173 -16.33 6.29 10.99
CA ASN A 173 -15.39 6.94 11.91
C ASN A 173 -15.32 8.47 11.71
N ASN A 174 -16.21 9.06 10.90
CA ASN A 174 -16.24 10.50 10.60
C ASN A 174 -14.89 11.05 10.08
N LEU A 175 -14.19 10.28 9.24
CA LEU A 175 -12.96 10.72 8.62
C LEU A 175 -13.26 11.62 7.41
N ASN A 176 -12.63 12.79 7.35
CA ASN A 176 -12.72 13.69 6.21
C ASN A 176 -11.74 13.27 5.11
N VAL A 177 -12.23 12.56 4.09
CA VAL A 177 -11.43 12.02 2.99
C VAL A 177 -11.89 12.60 1.66
N ASP A 178 -10.96 13.10 0.84
CA ASP A 178 -11.25 13.47 -0.54
C ASP A 178 -11.09 12.23 -1.43
N TRP A 179 -12.14 11.88 -2.18
CA TRP A 179 -12.24 10.64 -2.98
C TRP A 179 -12.11 10.89 -4.49
N LYS A 180 -11.65 12.09 -4.87
CA LYS A 180 -11.44 12.46 -6.26
C LYS A 180 -10.33 11.64 -6.92
#